data_AF-A0A0Q6WZJ2-F1
#
_entry.id   AF-A0A0Q6WZJ2-F1
#
_cell.length_a   1.000
_cell.length_b   1.000
_cell.length_c   1.000
_cell.angle_alpha   90.00
_cell.angle_beta   90.00
_cell.angle_gamma   90.00
#
_symmetry.space_group_name_H-M   'P 1'
#
loop_
_entity.id
_entity.type
_entity.pdbx_description
1 polymer ?
#
loop_
_entity_poly.entity_id
_entity_poly.type
_entity_poly.pdbx_seq_one_letter_code
_entity_poly.pdbx_strand_id
1 'polypeptide(L)'
;MSDASIQAMIRADAAQILHDVVDELPDARERLAYVRSMTEQAATKVLNLVEAAQDDAEAVRKKGRELSDALNRLALSSNISADRARALMKLCAAYAADAASFAAREKSLHTEIMMSQDFQDLSGQVINKVSKMLERAEPPLKDLVQSLPAPAAAAVSAELGGVQTPDKALKQDDVDDLLASLGF
;
A
#
# COMPACT_ATOMS: atom_id res chain seq x y z
N MET A 1 49.17 -5.57 25.93
CA MET A 1 48.92 -5.00 24.58
C MET A 1 48.69 -3.50 24.75
N SER A 2 49.31 -2.64 23.94
CA SER A 2 49.20 -1.18 24.10
C SER A 2 47.89 -0.65 23.51
N ASP A 3 47.40 0.47 24.06
CA ASP A 3 46.17 1.16 23.66
C ASP A 3 46.15 1.52 22.16
N ALA A 4 47.32 1.83 21.60
CA ALA A 4 47.51 2.08 20.17
C ALA A 4 47.26 0.84 19.28
N SER A 5 47.58 -0.38 19.76
CA SER A 5 47.31 -1.62 19.01
C SER A 5 45.81 -1.96 19.00
N ILE A 6 45.08 -1.63 20.05
CA ILE A 6 43.62 -1.83 20.14
C ILE A 6 42.91 -0.84 19.20
N GLN A 7 43.29 0.43 19.22
CA GLN A 7 42.73 1.43 18.28
C GLN A 7 43.03 1.12 16.81
N ALA A 8 44.23 0.63 16.49
CA ALA A 8 44.57 0.25 15.12
C ALA A 8 43.71 -0.94 14.63
N MET A 9 43.42 -1.90 15.51
CA MET A 9 42.57 -3.05 15.19
C MET A 9 41.10 -2.65 15.00
N ILE A 10 40.57 -1.77 15.84
CA ILE A 10 39.21 -1.21 15.69
C ILE A 10 39.06 -0.45 14.37
N ARG A 11 40.07 0.34 13.98
CA ARG A 11 40.05 1.06 12.69
C ARG A 11 40.13 0.13 11.49
N ALA A 12 40.88 -0.97 11.59
CA ALA A 12 40.97 -1.97 10.52
C ALA A 12 39.64 -2.71 10.33
N ASP A 13 38.97 -3.08 11.43
CA ASP A 13 37.64 -3.72 11.41
C ASP A 13 36.56 -2.79 10.84
N ALA A 14 36.55 -1.53 11.26
CA ALA A 14 35.68 -0.50 10.71
C ALA A 14 35.89 -0.29 9.19
N ALA A 15 37.15 -0.26 8.73
CA ALA A 15 37.47 -0.12 7.32
C ALA A 15 37.01 -1.32 6.49
N GLN A 16 37.12 -2.54 7.02
CA GLN A 16 36.64 -3.74 6.36
C GLN A 16 35.11 -3.73 6.23
N ILE A 17 34.39 -3.37 7.29
CA ILE A 17 32.92 -3.25 7.27
C ILE A 17 32.47 -2.26 6.18
N LEU A 18 33.14 -1.11 6.07
CA LEU A 18 32.81 -0.11 5.06
C LEU A 18 33.10 -0.61 3.65
N HIS A 19 34.20 -1.34 3.44
CA HIS A 19 34.51 -1.95 2.14
C HIS A 19 33.42 -2.95 1.73
N ASP A 20 33.04 -3.86 2.62
CA ASP A 20 32.00 -4.86 2.37
C ASP A 20 30.65 -4.18 2.03
N VAL A 21 30.27 -3.15 2.78
CA VAL A 21 29.04 -2.40 2.52
C VAL A 21 29.10 -1.69 1.17
N VAL A 22 30.23 -1.10 0.80
CA VAL A 22 30.40 -0.44 -0.51
C VAL A 22 30.21 -1.43 -1.66
N ASP A 23 30.68 -2.66 -1.51
CA ASP A 23 30.47 -3.73 -2.48
C ASP A 23 29.00 -4.21 -2.52
N GLU A 24 28.29 -4.15 -1.40
CA GLU A 24 26.86 -4.52 -1.27
C GLU A 24 25.89 -3.42 -1.76
N LEU A 25 26.32 -2.15 -1.81
CA LEU A 25 25.47 -1.00 -2.17
C LEU A 25 24.81 -1.11 -3.57
N PRO A 26 25.53 -1.50 -4.65
CA PRO A 26 24.92 -1.65 -5.98
C PRO A 26 23.78 -2.66 -6.00
N ASP A 27 23.97 -3.78 -5.28
CA ASP A 27 23.00 -4.86 -5.14
C ASP A 27 21.80 -4.45 -4.27
N ALA A 28 22.04 -3.74 -3.16
CA ALA A 28 20.98 -3.13 -2.35
C ALA A 28 20.12 -2.15 -3.18
N ARG A 29 20.74 -1.32 -4.02
CA ARG A 29 20.04 -0.39 -4.92
C ARG A 29 19.17 -1.13 -5.93
N GLU A 30 19.70 -2.18 -6.56
CA GLU A 30 18.93 -2.98 -7.53
C GLU A 30 17.72 -3.64 -6.87
N ARG A 31 17.90 -4.20 -5.66
CA ARG A 31 16.79 -4.79 -4.91
C ARG A 31 15.73 -3.77 -4.49
N LEU A 32 16.13 -2.56 -4.05
CA LEU A 32 15.16 -1.50 -3.77
C LEU A 32 14.41 -1.03 -5.02
N ALA A 33 15.09 -0.97 -6.17
CA ALA A 33 14.44 -0.68 -7.45
C ALA A 33 13.41 -1.77 -7.83
N TYR A 34 13.74 -3.04 -7.57
CA TYR A 34 12.80 -4.15 -7.74
C TYR A 34 11.58 -4.02 -6.80
N VAL A 35 11.79 -3.70 -5.52
CA VAL A 35 10.68 -3.44 -4.57
C VAL A 35 9.77 -2.32 -5.05
N ARG A 36 10.34 -1.21 -5.53
CA ARG A 36 9.58 -0.10 -6.11
C ARG A 36 8.71 -0.58 -7.27
N SER A 37 9.29 -1.30 -8.23
CA SER A 37 8.55 -1.83 -9.38
C SER A 37 7.42 -2.77 -8.97
N MET A 38 7.66 -3.64 -7.98
CA MET A 38 6.64 -4.56 -7.50
C MET A 38 5.52 -3.87 -6.74
N THR A 39 5.84 -2.84 -5.96
CA THR A 39 4.85 -2.03 -5.26
C THR A 39 3.97 -1.27 -6.25
N GLU A 40 4.55 -0.69 -7.30
CA GLU A 40 3.82 0.01 -8.36
C GLU A 40 2.88 -0.94 -9.14
N GLN A 41 3.35 -2.14 -9.48
CA GLN A 41 2.55 -3.16 -10.16
C GLN A 41 1.40 -3.65 -9.27
N ALA A 42 1.66 -3.93 -7.99
CA ALA A 42 0.63 -4.34 -7.04
C ALA A 42 -0.44 -3.27 -6.85
N ALA A 43 -0.03 -2.01 -6.69
CA ALA A 43 -0.95 -0.88 -6.55
C ALA A 43 -1.82 -0.72 -7.80
N THR A 44 -1.21 -0.75 -8.99
CA THR A 44 -1.93 -0.67 -10.27
C THR A 44 -2.94 -1.81 -10.41
N LYS A 45 -2.54 -3.04 -10.07
CA LYS A 45 -3.42 -4.21 -10.14
C LYS A 45 -4.62 -4.06 -9.19
N VAL A 46 -4.38 -3.68 -7.93
CA VAL A 46 -5.45 -3.48 -6.95
C VAL A 46 -6.41 -2.37 -7.40
N LEU A 47 -5.89 -1.26 -7.93
CA LEU A 47 -6.72 -0.16 -8.44
C LEU A 47 -7.67 -0.64 -9.54
N ASN A 48 -7.16 -1.37 -10.52
CA ASN A 48 -7.95 -1.93 -11.62
C ASN A 48 -9.03 -2.92 -11.12
N LEU A 49 -8.71 -3.75 -10.13
CA LEU A 49 -9.68 -4.69 -9.53
C LEU A 49 -10.79 -3.94 -8.77
N VAL A 50 -10.44 -2.87 -8.07
CA VAL A 50 -11.41 -2.02 -7.36
C VAL A 50 -12.32 -1.27 -8.33
N GLU A 51 -11.77 -0.71 -9.42
CA GLU A 51 -12.57 -0.07 -10.48
C GLU A 51 -13.58 -1.05 -11.09
N ALA A 52 -13.16 -2.27 -11.41
CA ALA A 52 -14.05 -3.30 -11.93
C ALA A 52 -15.16 -3.69 -10.93
N ALA A 53 -14.82 -3.78 -9.64
CA ALA A 53 -15.80 -4.05 -8.58
C ALA A 53 -16.84 -2.92 -8.45
N GLN A 54 -16.39 -1.67 -8.56
CA GLN A 54 -17.26 -0.49 -8.50
C GLN A 54 -18.27 -0.45 -9.66
N ASP A 55 -17.83 -0.74 -10.89
CA ASP A 55 -18.69 -0.82 -12.06
C ASP A 55 -19.76 -1.91 -11.92
N ASP A 56 -19.36 -3.09 -11.43
CA ASP A 56 -20.25 -4.22 -11.16
C ASP A 56 -21.28 -3.88 -10.08
N ALA A 57 -20.84 -3.23 -8.99
CA ALA A 57 -21.70 -2.79 -7.90
C ALA A 57 -22.72 -1.73 -8.38
N GLU A 58 -22.29 -0.77 -9.20
CA GLU A 58 -23.17 0.25 -9.77
C GLU A 58 -24.23 -0.37 -10.69
N ALA A 59 -23.86 -1.37 -11.51
CA ALA A 59 -24.80 -2.08 -12.37
C ALA A 59 -25.89 -2.80 -11.57
N VAL A 60 -25.52 -3.51 -10.49
CA VAL A 60 -26.48 -4.18 -9.59
C VAL A 60 -27.34 -3.14 -8.86
N ARG A 61 -26.74 -2.06 -8.36
CA ARG A 61 -27.45 -0.97 -7.66
C ARG A 61 -28.51 -0.34 -8.55
N LYS A 62 -28.19 -0.05 -9.81
CA LYS A 62 -29.13 0.54 -10.77
C LYS A 62 -30.31 -0.39 -11.03
N LYS A 63 -30.05 -1.67 -11.37
CA LYS A 63 -31.11 -2.67 -11.58
C LYS A 63 -31.97 -2.86 -10.34
N GLY A 64 -31.36 -2.87 -9.15
CA GLY A 64 -32.07 -2.99 -7.88
C GLY A 64 -33.02 -1.83 -7.62
N ARG A 65 -32.60 -0.59 -7.92
CA ARG A 65 -33.48 0.59 -7.82
C ARG A 65 -34.64 0.53 -8.81
N GLU A 66 -34.36 0.21 -10.08
CA GLU A 66 -35.40 0.08 -11.11
C GLU A 66 -36.45 -0.98 -10.73
N LEU A 67 -36.00 -2.12 -10.18
CA LEU A 67 -36.89 -3.18 -9.69
C LEU A 67 -37.70 -2.74 -8.47
N SER A 68 -37.06 -2.09 -7.49
CA SER A 68 -37.72 -1.55 -6.29
C SER A 68 -38.82 -0.56 -6.65
N ASP A 69 -38.55 0.36 -7.57
CA ASP A 69 -39.53 1.34 -8.04
C ASP A 69 -40.70 0.66 -8.77
N ALA A 70 -40.41 -0.38 -9.58
CA ALA A 70 -41.45 -1.17 -10.25
C ALA A 70 -42.33 -1.93 -9.25
N LEU A 71 -41.74 -2.51 -8.20
CA LEU A 71 -42.44 -3.18 -7.11
C LEU A 71 -43.34 -2.22 -6.34
N ASN A 72 -42.82 -1.05 -5.96
CA ASN A 72 -43.58 -0.02 -5.23
C ASN A 72 -44.77 0.49 -6.05
N ARG A 73 -44.58 0.77 -7.35
CA ARG A 73 -45.68 1.16 -8.24
C ARG A 73 -46.76 0.08 -8.33
N LEU A 74 -46.36 -1.20 -8.35
CA LEU A 74 -47.32 -2.29 -8.41
C LEU A 74 -48.06 -2.46 -7.07
N ALA A 75 -47.36 -2.35 -5.94
CA ALA A 75 -47.94 -2.50 -4.61
C ALA A 75 -49.05 -1.45 -4.32
N LEU A 76 -48.93 -0.26 -4.91
CA LEU A 76 -49.92 0.81 -4.79
C LEU A 76 -51.08 0.70 -5.81
N SER A 77 -51.03 -0.25 -6.74
CA SER A 77 -52.04 -0.39 -7.78
C SER A 77 -53.25 -1.20 -7.29
N SER A 78 -54.46 -0.66 -7.51
CA SER A 78 -55.72 -1.27 -7.09
C SER A 78 -56.19 -2.44 -7.96
N ASN A 79 -55.58 -2.65 -9.12
CA ASN A 79 -55.88 -3.77 -10.01
C ASN A 79 -54.62 -4.28 -10.71
N ILE A 80 -54.20 -5.50 -10.37
CA ILE A 80 -53.03 -6.17 -10.93
C ILE A 80 -53.50 -7.32 -11.81
N SER A 81 -53.16 -7.28 -13.10
CA SER A 81 -53.36 -8.44 -13.97
C SER A 81 -52.33 -9.53 -13.68
N ALA A 82 -52.75 -10.79 -13.84
CA ALA A 82 -51.86 -11.95 -13.64
C ALA A 82 -50.61 -11.89 -14.55
N ASP A 83 -50.73 -11.31 -15.75
CA ASP A 83 -49.62 -11.18 -16.68
C ASP A 83 -48.59 -10.14 -16.25
N ARG A 84 -49.05 -9.01 -15.69
CA ARG A 84 -48.16 -8.00 -15.10
C ARG A 84 -47.44 -8.56 -13.87
N ALA A 85 -48.15 -9.31 -13.01
CA ALA A 85 -47.55 -9.99 -11.87
C ALA A 85 -46.49 -11.02 -12.30
N ARG A 86 -46.79 -11.86 -13.30
CA ARG A 86 -45.82 -12.82 -13.86
C ARG A 86 -44.61 -12.14 -14.47
N ALA A 87 -44.78 -11.05 -15.20
CA ALA A 87 -43.67 -10.29 -15.78
C ALA A 87 -42.75 -9.73 -14.68
N LEU A 88 -43.31 -9.18 -13.60
CA LEU A 88 -42.53 -8.69 -12.48
C LEU A 88 -41.82 -9.82 -11.73
N MET A 89 -42.47 -10.97 -11.51
CA MET A 89 -41.79 -12.13 -10.90
C MET A 89 -40.60 -12.60 -11.73
N LYS A 90 -40.68 -12.56 -13.07
CA LYS A 90 -39.54 -12.84 -13.95
C LYS A 90 -38.41 -11.83 -13.77
N LEU A 91 -38.72 -10.54 -13.62
CA LEU A 91 -37.72 -9.51 -13.32
C LEU A 91 -37.06 -9.72 -11.95
N CYS A 92 -37.83 -10.08 -10.92
CA CYS A 92 -37.29 -10.43 -9.60
C CYS A 92 -36.35 -11.64 -9.68
N ALA A 93 -36.74 -12.68 -10.42
CA ALA A 93 -35.91 -13.87 -10.60
C ALA A 93 -34.61 -13.55 -11.35
N ALA A 94 -34.69 -12.73 -12.41
CA ALA A 94 -33.51 -12.27 -13.15
C ALA A 94 -32.56 -11.43 -12.26
N TYR A 95 -33.10 -10.48 -11.49
CA TYR A 95 -32.30 -9.69 -10.56
C TYR A 95 -31.67 -10.56 -9.46
N ALA A 96 -32.40 -11.53 -8.92
CA ALA A 96 -31.84 -12.45 -7.91
C ALA A 96 -30.68 -13.28 -8.48
N ALA A 97 -30.78 -13.75 -9.72
CA ALA A 97 -29.69 -14.46 -10.41
C ALA A 97 -28.48 -13.55 -10.68
N ASP A 98 -28.73 -12.30 -11.12
CA ASP A 98 -27.68 -11.29 -11.33
C ASP A 98 -26.96 -10.97 -10.01
N ALA A 99 -27.71 -10.76 -8.92
CA ALA A 99 -27.18 -10.45 -7.60
C ALA A 99 -26.35 -11.62 -7.02
N ALA A 100 -26.80 -12.86 -7.21
CA ALA A 100 -26.03 -14.04 -6.81
C ALA A 100 -24.72 -14.16 -7.62
N SER A 101 -24.78 -13.87 -8.92
CA SER A 101 -23.61 -13.87 -9.79
C SER A 101 -22.63 -12.76 -9.42
N PHE A 102 -23.12 -11.56 -9.10
CA PHE A 102 -22.32 -10.46 -8.57
C PHE A 102 -21.61 -10.86 -7.28
N ALA A 103 -22.32 -11.43 -6.30
CA ALA A 103 -21.72 -11.87 -5.05
C ALA A 103 -20.60 -12.91 -5.25
N ALA A 104 -20.75 -13.80 -6.24
CA ALA A 104 -19.70 -14.75 -6.62
C ALA A 104 -18.47 -14.06 -7.24
N ARG A 105 -18.68 -13.05 -8.10
CA ARG A 105 -17.59 -12.26 -8.69
C ARG A 105 -16.88 -11.41 -7.64
N GLU A 106 -17.60 -10.74 -6.76
CA GLU A 106 -17.04 -9.98 -5.63
C GLU A 106 -16.13 -10.85 -4.75
N LYS A 107 -16.57 -12.08 -4.43
CA LYS A 107 -15.74 -13.03 -3.69
C LYS A 107 -14.45 -13.37 -4.44
N SER A 108 -14.52 -13.55 -5.75
CA SER A 108 -13.35 -13.79 -6.60
C SER A 108 -12.42 -12.59 -6.62
N LEU A 109 -12.95 -11.38 -6.77
CA LEU A 109 -12.18 -10.13 -6.75
C LEU A 109 -11.46 -9.93 -5.42
N HIS A 110 -12.14 -10.14 -4.29
CA HIS A 110 -11.51 -10.09 -2.97
C HIS A 110 -10.39 -11.12 -2.80
N THR A 111 -10.57 -12.32 -3.36
CA THR A 111 -9.52 -13.35 -3.37
C THR A 111 -8.32 -12.89 -4.20
N GLU A 112 -8.56 -12.29 -5.36
CA GLU A 112 -7.50 -11.79 -6.22
C GLU A 112 -6.76 -10.59 -5.61
N ILE A 113 -7.47 -9.67 -4.95
CA ILE A 113 -6.87 -8.56 -4.18
C ILE A 113 -5.98 -9.13 -3.07
N MET A 114 -6.45 -10.14 -2.34
CA MET A 114 -5.67 -10.79 -1.29
C MET A 114 -4.40 -11.44 -1.83
N MET A 115 -4.49 -12.18 -2.94
CA MET A 115 -3.31 -12.79 -3.60
C MET A 115 -2.37 -11.75 -4.19
N SER A 116 -2.89 -10.58 -4.57
CA SER A 116 -2.05 -9.48 -5.05
C SER A 116 -1.26 -8.80 -3.92
N GLN A 117 -1.39 -9.26 -2.67
CA GLN A 117 -0.57 -8.83 -1.53
C GLN A 117 0.67 -9.70 -1.31
N ASP A 118 0.85 -10.79 -2.08
CA ASP A 118 2.02 -11.69 -1.97
C ASP A 118 3.36 -10.94 -2.18
N PHE A 119 3.34 -9.76 -2.80
CA PHE A 119 4.51 -8.87 -2.93
C PHE A 119 5.02 -8.31 -1.60
N GLN A 120 4.19 -8.27 -0.55
CA GLN A 120 4.56 -7.71 0.75
C GLN A 120 5.65 -8.55 1.43
N ASP A 121 5.59 -9.88 1.35
CA ASP A 121 6.58 -10.76 1.98
C ASP A 121 7.96 -10.56 1.33
N LEU A 122 8.00 -10.58 -0.01
CA LEU A 122 9.25 -10.40 -0.74
C LEU A 122 9.83 -8.98 -0.55
N SER A 123 8.97 -7.96 -0.56
CA SER A 123 9.40 -6.57 -0.33
C SER A 123 9.91 -6.36 1.09
N GLY A 124 9.24 -6.94 2.09
CA GLY A 124 9.66 -6.90 3.49
C GLY A 124 11.01 -7.57 3.71
N GLN A 125 11.26 -8.71 3.07
CA GLN A 125 12.56 -9.39 3.12
C GLN A 125 13.67 -8.53 2.53
N VAL A 126 13.43 -7.91 1.37
CA VAL A 126 14.40 -7.01 0.73
C VAL A 126 14.69 -5.80 1.61
N ILE A 127 13.65 -5.11 2.10
CA ILE A 127 13.79 -3.92 2.96
C ILE A 127 14.58 -4.28 4.22
N ASN A 128 14.27 -5.41 4.88
CA ASN A 128 14.99 -5.87 6.05
C ASN A 128 16.48 -6.15 5.76
N LYS A 129 16.79 -6.75 4.61
CA LYS A 129 18.19 -7.01 4.22
C LYS A 129 18.96 -5.70 4.03
N VAL A 130 18.36 -4.71 3.38
CA VAL A 130 18.97 -3.39 3.19
C VAL A 130 19.08 -2.62 4.52
N SER A 131 18.09 -2.69 5.40
CA SER A 131 18.15 -2.09 6.74
C SER A 131 19.33 -2.63 7.54
N LYS A 132 19.50 -3.95 7.60
CA LYS A 132 20.63 -4.59 8.29
C LYS A 132 21.99 -4.19 7.72
N MET A 133 22.07 -4.02 6.40
CA MET A 133 23.29 -3.52 5.75
C MET A 133 23.61 -2.09 6.22
N LEU A 134 22.59 -1.21 6.27
CA LEU A 134 22.76 0.18 6.74
C LEU A 134 23.10 0.24 8.24
N GLU A 135 22.45 -0.56 9.08
CA GLU A 135 22.73 -0.68 10.52
C GLU A 135 24.18 -1.11 10.78
N ARG A 136 24.73 -2.01 9.95
CA ARG A 136 26.14 -2.42 10.02
C ARG A 136 27.09 -1.30 9.60
N ALA A 137 26.69 -0.49 8.62
CA ALA A 137 27.50 0.63 8.11
C ALA A 137 27.51 1.86 9.05
N GLU A 138 26.47 2.05 9.85
CA GLU A 138 26.25 3.27 10.63
C GLU A 138 27.38 3.57 11.64
N PRO A 139 27.80 2.64 12.54
CA PRO A 139 28.85 2.94 13.51
C PRO A 139 30.19 3.38 12.88
N PRO A 140 30.76 2.65 11.90
CA PRO A 140 32.03 3.06 11.30
C PRO A 140 31.91 4.34 10.46
N LEU A 141 30.77 4.61 9.83
CA LEU A 141 30.51 5.89 9.16
C LEU A 141 30.48 7.05 10.15
N LYS A 142 29.82 6.87 11.31
CA LYS A 142 29.76 7.88 12.36
C LYS A 142 31.16 8.21 12.90
N ASP A 143 31.95 7.19 13.20
CA ASP A 143 33.33 7.36 13.67
C ASP A 143 34.20 8.07 12.62
N LEU A 144 34.04 7.70 11.35
CA LEU A 144 34.74 8.35 10.24
C LEU A 144 34.36 9.84 10.15
N VAL A 145 33.07 10.17 10.16
CA VAL A 145 32.59 11.56 10.10
C VAL A 145 33.06 12.37 11.30
N GLN A 146 33.06 11.80 12.51
CA GLN A 146 33.57 12.46 13.73
C GLN A 146 35.09 12.72 13.67
N SER A 147 35.84 11.93 12.89
CA SER A 147 37.28 12.12 12.69
C SER A 147 37.62 13.19 11.65
N LEU A 148 36.66 13.55 10.78
CA LEU A 148 36.83 14.61 9.79
C LEU A 148 36.63 15.99 10.46
N PRO A 149 37.36 17.03 10.00
CA PRO A 149 37.12 18.39 10.47
C PRO A 149 35.66 18.78 10.19
N ALA A 150 35.02 19.41 11.18
CA ALA A 150 33.62 19.81 11.07
C ALA A 150 33.41 20.63 9.79
N PRO A 151 32.45 20.26 8.92
CA PRO A 151 32.17 21.04 7.73
C PRO A 151 31.78 22.46 8.16
N ALA A 152 32.35 23.48 7.50
CA ALA A 152 31.92 24.86 7.68
C ALA A 152 30.41 24.90 7.41
N ALA A 153 29.63 25.21 8.43
CA ALA A 153 28.20 24.93 8.50
C ALA A 153 27.44 25.30 7.21
N ALA A 154 27.10 24.29 6.41
CA ALA A 154 25.96 24.36 5.52
C ALA A 154 24.79 23.77 6.32
N ALA A 155 24.01 24.66 6.93
CA ALA A 155 22.73 24.30 7.54
C ALA A 155 21.79 23.81 6.43
N VAL A 156 21.83 22.52 6.14
CA VAL A 156 20.77 21.83 5.42
C VAL A 156 20.19 20.81 6.36
N SER A 157 19.24 21.28 7.17
CA SER A 157 18.20 20.44 7.75
C SER A 157 17.31 19.94 6.62
N ALA A 158 17.85 19.06 5.78
CA ALA A 158 17.02 18.21 4.95
C ALA A 158 16.58 17.06 5.85
N GLU A 159 15.57 17.31 6.67
CA GLU A 159 14.71 16.23 7.13
C GLU A 159 14.19 15.58 5.84
N LEU A 160 14.83 14.46 5.45
CA LEU A 160 14.22 13.53 4.52
C LEU A 160 12.84 13.26 5.13
N GLY A 161 11.78 13.76 4.47
CA GLY A 161 10.40 13.54 4.90
C GLY A 161 10.20 12.05 5.03
N GLY A 162 10.45 11.52 6.23
CA GLY A 162 10.43 10.10 6.49
C GLY A 162 9.01 9.63 6.25
N VAL A 163 8.88 8.38 5.79
CA VAL A 163 7.59 7.69 5.88
C VAL A 163 7.11 7.85 7.32
N GLN A 164 5.98 8.52 7.48
CA GLN A 164 5.35 8.70 8.78
C GLN A 164 5.01 7.31 9.31
N THR A 165 5.74 6.84 10.31
CA THR A 165 5.33 5.66 11.06
C THR A 165 4.06 6.03 11.84
N PRO A 166 3.15 5.08 12.12
CA PRO A 166 1.93 5.36 12.89
C PRO A 166 2.21 6.12 14.20
N ASP A 167 3.32 5.83 14.87
CA ASP A 167 3.77 6.54 16.09
C ASP A 167 4.13 8.03 15.87
N LYS A 168 4.48 8.44 14.64
CA LYS A 168 4.71 9.85 14.26
C LYS A 168 3.49 10.49 13.57
N ALA A 169 2.60 9.69 12.98
CA ALA A 169 1.37 10.11 12.31
C ALA A 169 0.19 10.37 13.27
N LEU A 170 0.35 10.11 14.57
CA LEU A 170 -0.70 10.29 15.59
C LEU A 170 -0.75 11.72 16.18
N LYS A 171 -0.23 12.73 15.47
CA LYS A 171 -0.63 14.11 15.77
C LYS A 171 -1.91 14.40 15.01
N GLN A 172 -3.00 14.35 15.76
CA GLN A 172 -4.39 14.53 15.35
C GLN A 172 -4.66 15.85 14.60
N ASP A 173 -3.72 16.80 14.64
CA ASP A 173 -3.80 18.10 13.94
C ASP A 173 -3.56 17.98 12.42
N ASP A 174 -2.81 16.97 11.95
CA ASP A 174 -2.44 16.85 10.52
C ASP A 174 -3.61 16.36 9.64
N VAL A 175 -4.59 15.67 10.24
CA VAL A 175 -5.78 15.17 9.53
C VAL A 175 -6.76 16.29 9.27
N ASP A 176 -6.97 17.16 10.26
CA ASP A 176 -7.87 18.31 10.13
C ASP A 176 -7.33 19.34 9.14
N ASP A 177 -6.00 19.53 9.08
CA ASP A 177 -5.34 20.39 8.08
C ASP A 177 -5.49 19.84 6.66
N LEU A 178 -5.40 18.52 6.48
CA LEU A 178 -5.58 17.88 5.18
C LEU A 178 -7.04 17.99 4.70
N LEU A 179 -8.01 17.80 5.60
CA LEU A 179 -9.44 17.95 5.30
C LEU A 179 -9.82 19.40 4.98
N ALA A 180 -9.27 20.36 5.73
CA ALA A 180 -9.45 21.79 5.45
C ALA A 180 -8.87 22.21 4.09
N SER A 181 -7.73 21.62 3.68
CA SER A 181 -7.12 21.89 2.37
C SER A 181 -7.92 21.33 1.18
N LEU A 182 -8.73 20.28 1.41
CA LEU A 182 -9.61 19.65 0.43
C LEU A 182 -11.03 20.24 0.44
N GLY A 183 -11.31 21.23 1.29
CA GLY A 183 -12.56 21.97 1.32
C GLY A 183 -13.69 21.28 2.08
N PHE A 184 -13.37 20.42 3.06
CA PHE A 184 -14.32 19.91 4.05
C PHE A 184 -14.18 20.62 5.39
#